data_AF-A0A811G6G7-F1
#
_entry.id   AF-A0A811G6G7-F1
#
_cell.length_a   1.000
_cell.length_b   1.000
_cell.length_c   1.000
_cell.angle_alpha   90.00
_cell.angle_beta   90.00
_cell.angle_gamma   90.00
#
_symmetry.space_group_name_H-M   'P 1'
#
loop_
_entity.id
_entity.type
_entity.pdbx_description
1 polymer ?
#
loop_
_entity_poly.entity_id
_entity_poly.type
_entity_poly.pdbx_seq_one_letter_code
_entity_poly.pdbx_strand_id
1 'polypeptide(L)'
;MFTPELIADNATKVSLVGDPDLVRELRFSFERLGIVVTDVDPDGSISVGVSRWSRAALLQKASRDLGLPVPRYAVASNPDELEVAAAQLGFPCVVKGDSVEVVRSPEDVQWRGECVVENFVDFDRKISMVAVRSVDPATGELATWYCEPISEGMQPFPLGAATLDNARSVAARITNVIGCRGLFVVEMFVKGDDVYFSDVTIGPSLSGIVTCATQRFGQFDLHARALLGLPIDVTLTSPGAMSSVGVDEVPRAGLARALAMPEVNVVVGQTLAVALATADTAEQARESARAAVSELRG
;
A
#
# COMPACT_ATOMS: atom_id res chain seq x y z
N MET A 1 24.78 11.55 -0.38
CA MET A 1 23.93 11.25 0.78
C MET A 1 22.63 11.98 0.53
N PHE A 2 21.57 11.28 0.11
CA PHE A 2 20.27 11.86 -0.20
C PHE A 2 19.50 12.01 1.10
N THR A 3 19.18 13.24 1.50
CA THR A 3 18.24 13.53 2.58
C THR A 3 16.86 13.71 1.95
N PRO A 4 15.94 12.73 2.09
CA PRO A 4 14.60 12.87 1.54
C PRO A 4 13.90 14.07 2.18
N GLU A 5 13.09 14.77 1.38
CA GLU A 5 12.14 15.75 1.89
C GLU A 5 10.98 14.98 2.54
N LEU A 6 10.92 15.08 3.86
CA LEU A 6 10.05 14.31 4.73
C LEU A 6 8.82 15.16 5.04
N ILE A 7 7.65 14.74 4.58
CA ILE A 7 6.41 15.43 4.90
C ILE A 7 5.91 14.88 6.24
N ALA A 8 5.83 15.74 7.24
CA ALA A 8 5.19 15.44 8.51
C ALA A 8 3.68 15.59 8.33
N ASP A 9 2.97 14.49 8.17
CA ASP A 9 1.52 14.48 8.24
C ASP A 9 1.09 13.73 9.50
N ASN A 10 0.41 14.46 10.40
CA ASN A 10 -0.05 14.06 11.73
C ASN A 10 0.82 13.04 12.49
N ALA A 11 1.60 13.55 13.47
CA ALA A 11 2.34 12.76 14.44
C ALA A 11 1.48 11.63 15.02
N THR A 12 1.64 10.42 14.50
CA THR A 12 0.95 9.24 15.02
C THR A 12 1.68 8.83 16.29
N LYS A 13 1.15 9.18 17.46
CA LYS A 13 1.73 8.74 18.74
C LYS A 13 1.56 7.22 18.87
N VAL A 14 2.63 6.45 18.66
CA VAL A 14 2.66 4.99 18.84
C VAL A 14 3.33 4.63 20.15
N SER A 15 2.56 4.57 21.24
CA SER A 15 3.08 4.12 22.55
C SER A 15 3.48 2.65 22.51
N LEU A 16 4.78 2.38 22.30
CA LEU A 16 5.36 1.05 22.42
C LEU A 16 5.78 0.82 23.88
N VAL A 17 4.98 0.07 24.64
CA VAL A 17 5.36 -0.43 25.97
C VAL A 17 5.86 -1.86 25.79
N GLY A 18 7.16 -2.09 25.93
CA GLY A 18 7.75 -3.41 25.64
C GLY A 18 9.23 -3.52 25.99
N ASP A 19 9.81 -4.67 25.65
CA ASP A 19 11.22 -4.98 25.87
C ASP A 19 12.15 -3.88 25.28
N PRO A 20 13.18 -3.41 26.03
CA PRO A 20 14.10 -2.37 25.57
C PRO A 20 14.80 -2.66 24.23
N ASP A 21 15.07 -3.92 23.91
CA ASP A 21 15.70 -4.30 22.64
C ASP A 21 14.71 -4.23 21.48
N LEU A 22 13.44 -4.57 21.73
CA LEU A 22 12.36 -4.38 20.75
C LEU A 22 12.12 -2.89 20.47
N VAL A 23 12.13 -2.06 21.52
CA VAL A 23 12.05 -0.60 21.44
C VAL A 23 13.20 -0.03 20.60
N ARG A 24 14.44 -0.52 20.77
CA ARG A 24 15.59 -0.10 19.96
C ARG A 24 15.48 -0.53 18.50
N GLU A 25 15.01 -1.74 18.23
CA GLU A 25 14.87 -2.26 16.87
C GLU A 25 13.79 -1.51 16.08
N LEU A 26 12.66 -1.22 16.75
CA LEU A 26 11.58 -0.40 16.20
C LEU A 26 12.06 1.02 15.94
N ARG A 27 12.78 1.64 16.89
CA ARG A 27 13.42 2.95 16.70
C ARG A 27 14.35 2.96 15.49
N PHE A 28 15.24 1.97 15.36
CA PHE A 28 16.17 1.88 14.23
C PHE A 28 15.43 1.75 12.88
N SER A 29 14.35 0.96 12.86
CA SER A 29 13.50 0.82 11.68
C SER A 29 12.80 2.13 11.33
N PHE A 30 12.33 2.87 12.33
CA PHE A 30 11.72 4.19 12.17
C PHE A 30 12.73 5.23 11.67
N GLU A 31 13.88 5.40 12.31
CA GLU A 31 14.87 6.41 11.91
C GLU A 31 15.33 6.26 10.44
N ARG A 32 15.41 5.02 9.92
CA ARG A 32 15.72 4.75 8.50
C ARG A 32 14.62 5.15 7.52
N LEU A 33 13.38 5.19 7.98
CA LEU A 33 12.25 5.71 7.21
C LEU A 33 12.23 7.24 7.16
N GLY A 34 13.18 7.89 7.84
CA GLY A 34 13.19 9.33 8.08
C GLY A 34 12.25 9.74 9.21
N ILE A 35 11.59 8.78 9.86
CA ILE A 35 10.64 8.98 10.95
C ILE A 35 11.40 9.49 12.18
N VAL A 36 11.05 10.69 12.62
CA VAL A 36 11.66 11.32 13.79
C VAL A 36 11.02 10.74 15.04
N VAL A 37 11.76 9.96 15.81
CA VAL A 37 11.35 9.53 17.14
C VAL A 37 11.48 10.74 18.06
N THR A 38 10.36 11.35 18.43
CA THR A 38 10.33 12.66 19.11
C THR A 38 10.49 12.56 20.61
N ASP A 39 10.05 11.46 21.25
CA ASP A 39 10.15 11.35 22.71
C ASP A 39 10.13 9.89 23.23
N VAL A 40 10.69 9.67 24.42
CA VAL A 40 10.48 8.45 25.23
C VAL A 40 9.86 8.88 26.55
N ASP A 41 8.58 8.59 26.72
CA ASP A 41 7.88 8.86 27.95
C ASP A 41 8.50 8.02 29.11
N PRO A 42 8.49 8.51 30.36
CA PRO A 42 9.10 7.83 31.51
C PRO A 42 8.55 6.43 31.80
N ASP A 43 7.38 6.10 31.25
CA ASP A 43 6.73 4.79 31.35
C ASP A 43 7.24 3.77 30.30
N GLY A 44 8.22 4.17 29.48
CA GLY A 44 8.80 3.35 28.42
C GLY A 44 8.08 3.48 27.08
N SER A 45 7.02 4.29 26.97
CA SER A 45 6.35 4.50 25.69
C SER A 45 7.12 5.45 24.78
N ILE A 46 7.18 5.13 23.48
CA ILE A 46 7.88 5.95 22.49
C ILE A 46 6.86 6.82 21.75
N SER A 47 7.17 8.09 21.50
CA SER A 47 6.42 8.90 20.53
C SER A 47 7.21 8.94 19.22
N VAL A 48 6.58 8.52 18.13
CA VAL A 48 7.23 8.32 16.83
C VAL A 48 6.54 9.21 15.78
N GLY A 49 7.22 10.24 15.31
CA GLY A 49 6.74 11.09 14.21
C GLY A 49 7.03 10.45 12.86
N VAL A 50 6.01 9.83 12.24
CA VAL A 50 6.15 9.12 10.96
C VAL A 50 6.36 10.11 9.81
N SER A 51 7.60 10.27 9.39
CA SER A 51 7.95 10.93 8.15
C SER A 51 7.79 9.96 6.98
N ARG A 52 6.86 10.25 6.07
CA ARG A 52 6.74 9.52 4.80
C ARG A 52 7.62 10.19 3.75
N TRP A 53 8.17 9.41 2.83
CA TRP A 53 8.83 9.98 1.66
C TRP A 53 7.79 10.74 0.84
N SER A 54 8.09 11.99 0.46
CA SER A 54 7.24 12.69 -0.50
C SER A 54 7.13 11.87 -1.79
N ARG A 55 6.01 12.00 -2.50
CA ARG A 55 5.81 11.28 -3.77
C ARG A 55 6.92 11.60 -4.77
N ALA A 56 7.32 12.86 -4.83
CA ALA A 56 8.44 13.32 -5.65
C ALA A 56 9.75 12.62 -5.28
N ALA A 57 10.10 12.55 -3.98
CA ALA A 57 11.30 11.88 -3.52
C ALA A 57 11.28 10.37 -3.82
N LEU A 58 10.12 9.73 -3.65
CA LEU A 58 9.92 8.31 -3.94
C LEU A 58 10.08 8.01 -5.44
N LEU A 59 9.45 8.78 -6.31
CA LEU A 59 9.57 8.62 -7.77
C LEU A 59 10.97 8.95 -8.27
N GLN A 60 11.63 9.95 -7.70
CA GLN A 60 13.03 10.25 -8.00
C GLN A 60 13.93 9.08 -7.64
N LYS A 61 13.72 8.47 -6.46
CA LYS A 61 14.49 7.31 -6.01
C LYS A 61 14.25 6.10 -6.88
N ALA A 62 12.98 5.81 -7.19
CA ALA A 62 12.61 4.70 -8.04
C ALA A 62 13.21 4.85 -9.46
N SER A 63 13.05 6.02 -10.08
CA SER A 63 13.50 6.25 -11.45
C SER A 63 15.01 6.44 -11.57
N ARG A 64 15.60 7.41 -10.85
CA ARG A 64 17.00 7.82 -11.05
C ARG A 64 18.00 6.91 -10.36
N ASP A 65 17.73 6.58 -9.10
CA ASP A 65 18.69 5.85 -8.28
C ASP A 65 18.56 4.34 -8.48
N LEU A 66 17.32 3.86 -8.56
CA LEU A 66 17.05 2.46 -8.75
C LEU A 66 17.01 2.08 -10.23
N GLY A 67 16.56 2.93 -11.15
CA GLY A 67 16.33 2.55 -12.54
C GLY A 67 15.09 1.68 -12.71
N LEU A 68 14.06 1.89 -11.87
CA LEU A 68 12.76 1.26 -12.02
C LEU A 68 11.97 1.98 -13.12
N PRO A 69 11.23 1.24 -13.97
CA PRO A 69 10.24 1.85 -14.85
C PRO A 69 9.19 2.56 -13.99
N VAL A 70 8.93 3.83 -14.29
CA VAL A 70 7.88 4.65 -13.66
C VAL A 70 7.12 5.39 -14.75
N PRO A 71 5.87 5.83 -14.50
CA PRO A 71 5.24 6.85 -15.34
C PRO A 71 6.16 8.07 -15.48
N ARG A 72 6.18 8.70 -16.66
CA ARG A 72 6.82 10.00 -16.81
C ARG A 72 6.12 10.97 -15.88
N TYR A 73 6.91 11.76 -15.17
CA TYR A 73 6.38 12.64 -14.14
C TYR A 73 7.13 13.98 -14.11
N ALA A 74 6.47 14.99 -13.54
CA ALA A 74 7.01 16.30 -13.23
C ALA A 74 6.44 16.76 -11.88
N VAL A 75 7.25 17.48 -11.11
CA VAL A 75 6.81 18.09 -9.84
C VAL A 75 6.40 19.52 -10.14
N ALA A 76 5.29 19.97 -9.57
CA ALA A 76 4.81 21.34 -9.65
C ALA A 76 4.61 21.91 -8.25
N SER A 77 5.31 23.00 -7.96
CA SER A 77 5.26 23.72 -6.68
C SER A 77 4.48 25.04 -6.76
N ASN A 78 3.98 25.41 -7.94
CA ASN A 78 3.10 26.56 -8.17
C ASN A 78 2.17 26.34 -9.38
N PRO A 79 1.13 27.18 -9.58
CA PRO A 79 0.18 27.05 -10.69
C PRO A 79 0.83 27.00 -12.08
N ASP A 80 1.83 27.87 -12.34
CA ASP A 80 2.48 27.96 -13.65
C ASP A 80 3.24 26.67 -13.98
N GLU A 81 3.95 26.11 -13.00
CA GLU A 81 4.63 24.81 -13.14
C GLU A 81 3.64 23.67 -13.39
N LEU A 82 2.46 23.70 -12.77
CA LEU A 82 1.41 22.69 -12.99
C LEU A 82 0.91 22.74 -14.45
N GLU A 83 0.61 23.93 -14.96
CA GLU A 83 0.17 24.11 -16.35
C GLU A 83 1.23 23.63 -17.34
N VAL A 84 2.50 24.01 -17.13
CA VAL A 84 3.63 23.60 -17.96
C VAL A 84 3.83 22.07 -17.90
N ALA A 85 3.81 21.49 -16.71
CA ALA A 85 3.97 20.04 -16.52
C ALA A 85 2.86 19.24 -17.20
N ALA A 86 1.59 19.66 -17.03
CA ALA A 86 0.45 19.02 -17.67
C ALA A 86 0.53 19.08 -19.19
N ALA A 87 0.88 20.25 -19.75
CA ALA A 87 1.08 20.41 -21.19
C ALA A 87 2.22 19.54 -21.75
N GLN A 88 3.34 19.43 -21.01
CA GLN A 88 4.50 18.62 -21.41
C GLN A 88 4.22 17.11 -21.37
N LEU A 89 3.51 16.64 -20.33
CA LEU A 89 3.20 15.22 -20.17
C LEU A 89 2.05 14.75 -21.07
N GLY A 90 1.21 15.69 -21.49
CA GLY A 90 0.07 15.48 -22.39
C GLY A 90 -1.18 15.02 -21.66
N PHE A 91 -2.34 15.23 -22.29
CA PHE A 91 -3.64 14.86 -21.74
C PHE A 91 -4.16 13.53 -22.31
N PRO A 92 -4.86 12.70 -21.51
CA PRO A 92 -5.06 12.89 -20.08
C PRO A 92 -3.75 12.75 -19.29
N CYS A 93 -3.66 13.45 -18.16
CA CYS A 93 -2.62 13.29 -17.15
C CYS A 93 -3.24 13.08 -15.77
N VAL A 94 -2.44 12.62 -14.81
CA VAL A 94 -2.87 12.41 -13.43
C VAL A 94 -2.13 13.39 -12.54
N VAL A 95 -2.87 14.26 -11.85
CA VAL A 95 -2.33 15.20 -10.87
C VAL A 95 -2.50 14.60 -9.47
N LYS A 96 -1.39 14.46 -8.74
CA LYS A 96 -1.35 13.81 -7.43
C LYS A 96 -0.79 14.76 -6.38
N GLY A 97 -1.67 15.35 -5.58
CA GLY A 97 -1.36 16.15 -4.39
C GLY A 97 -2.09 15.55 -3.19
N ASP A 98 -2.86 16.38 -2.46
CA ASP A 98 -3.78 15.93 -1.40
C ASP A 98 -4.86 14.97 -1.92
N SER A 99 -5.17 15.08 -3.21
CA SER A 99 -6.06 14.18 -3.93
C SER A 99 -5.42 13.71 -5.23
N VAL A 100 -5.97 12.64 -5.79
CA VAL A 100 -5.57 12.08 -7.08
C VAL A 100 -6.65 12.42 -8.09
N GLU A 101 -6.32 13.21 -9.09
CA GLU A 101 -7.26 13.69 -10.12
C GLU A 101 -6.78 13.32 -11.52
N VAL A 102 -7.69 12.89 -12.38
CA VAL A 102 -7.42 12.68 -13.82
C VAL A 102 -7.87 13.92 -14.57
N VAL A 103 -6.91 14.65 -15.12
CA VAL A 103 -7.11 15.89 -15.88
C VAL A 103 -7.13 15.54 -17.37
N ARG A 104 -8.21 15.90 -18.08
CA ARG A 104 -8.44 15.47 -19.47
C ARG A 104 -8.19 16.56 -20.51
N SER A 105 -8.16 17.82 -20.10
CA SER A 105 -7.83 18.95 -20.97
C SER A 105 -7.19 20.10 -20.18
N PRO A 106 -6.62 21.11 -20.86
CA PRO A 106 -6.03 22.27 -20.20
C PRO A 106 -7.00 23.02 -19.27
N GLU A 107 -8.28 23.06 -19.62
CA GLU A 107 -9.31 23.76 -18.85
C GLU A 107 -9.65 23.06 -17.52
N ASP A 108 -9.34 21.77 -17.41
CA ASP A 108 -9.53 20.98 -16.19
C ASP A 108 -8.39 21.17 -15.18
N VAL A 109 -7.30 21.86 -15.54
CA VAL A 109 -6.13 22.06 -14.68
C VAL A 109 -6.50 23.01 -13.54
N GLN A 110 -6.46 22.51 -12.31
CA GLN A 110 -6.73 23.29 -11.10
C GLN A 110 -5.59 23.16 -10.10
N TRP A 111 -5.01 24.30 -9.70
CA TRP A 111 -4.00 24.32 -8.65
C TRP A 111 -4.64 24.07 -7.28
N ARG A 112 -4.15 23.04 -6.58
CA ARG A 112 -4.62 22.66 -5.24
C ARG A 112 -3.49 22.61 -4.20
N GLY A 113 -2.28 22.98 -4.58
CA GLY A 113 -1.07 22.82 -3.77
C GLY A 113 0.00 22.03 -4.51
N GLU A 114 1.15 21.83 -3.85
CA GLU A 114 2.26 21.07 -4.41
C GLU A 114 1.80 19.68 -4.85
N CYS A 115 2.18 19.29 -6.06
CA CYS A 115 1.72 18.04 -6.65
C CYS A 115 2.74 17.43 -7.61
N VAL A 116 2.56 16.15 -7.87
CA VAL A 116 3.23 15.44 -8.96
C VAL A 116 2.25 15.22 -10.09
N VAL A 117 2.61 15.69 -11.28
CA VAL A 117 1.90 15.39 -12.53
C VAL A 117 2.53 14.17 -13.14
N GLU A 118 1.73 13.15 -13.44
CA GLU A 118 2.16 11.92 -14.14
C GLU A 118 1.43 11.84 -15.47
N ASN A 119 2.12 11.38 -16.52
CA ASN A 119 1.42 11.06 -17.76
C ASN A 119 0.44 9.91 -17.51
N PHE A 120 -0.71 9.94 -18.18
CA PHE A 120 -1.60 8.79 -18.15
C PHE A 120 -0.92 7.61 -18.84
N VAL A 121 -0.66 6.55 -18.08
CA VAL A 121 -0.11 5.31 -18.62
C VAL A 121 -1.28 4.48 -19.12
N ASP A 122 -1.24 4.13 -20.39
CA ASP A 122 -2.11 3.11 -20.97
C ASP A 122 -1.61 1.73 -20.49
N PHE A 123 -2.14 1.25 -19.36
CA PHE A 123 -1.80 -0.03 -18.75
C PHE A 123 -2.95 -1.02 -18.88
N ASP A 124 -2.64 -2.31 -18.92
CA ASP A 124 -3.64 -3.37 -18.94
C ASP A 124 -4.29 -3.49 -17.57
N ARG A 125 -3.49 -3.52 -16.50
CA ARG A 125 -3.98 -3.73 -15.12
C ARG A 125 -3.15 -2.93 -14.10
N LYS A 126 -3.79 -2.52 -13.00
CA LYS A 126 -3.11 -2.07 -11.77
C LYS A 126 -3.02 -3.24 -10.80
N ILE A 127 -1.86 -3.48 -10.22
CA ILE A 127 -1.65 -4.53 -9.22
C ILE A 127 -1.04 -3.96 -7.94
N SER A 128 -1.25 -4.65 -6.83
CA SER A 128 -0.56 -4.45 -5.56
C SER A 128 0.16 -5.73 -5.17
N MET A 129 1.42 -5.61 -4.78
CA MET A 129 2.22 -6.71 -4.25
C MET A 129 2.53 -6.44 -2.78
N VAL A 130 2.10 -7.35 -1.90
CA VAL A 130 2.45 -7.27 -0.48
C VAL A 130 3.80 -7.95 -0.29
N ALA A 131 4.80 -7.16 0.09
CA ALA A 131 6.14 -7.61 0.42
C ALA A 131 6.38 -7.47 1.91
N VAL A 132 6.81 -8.54 2.58
CA VAL A 132 7.12 -8.56 4.01
C VAL A 132 8.62 -8.71 4.15
N ARG A 133 9.28 -7.79 4.83
CA ARG A 133 10.73 -7.79 5.02
C ARG A 133 11.06 -7.93 6.50
N SER A 134 11.80 -8.96 6.86
CA SER A 134 12.18 -9.28 8.24
C SER A 134 13.52 -10.02 8.25
N VAL A 135 14.08 -10.24 9.44
CA VAL A 135 15.14 -11.24 9.61
C VAL A 135 14.48 -12.61 9.73
N ASP A 136 14.91 -13.54 8.90
CA ASP A 136 14.48 -14.94 9.00
C ASP A 136 15.14 -15.57 10.24
N PRO A 137 14.36 -16.02 11.24
CA PRO A 137 14.91 -16.64 12.45
C PRO A 137 15.72 -17.92 12.17
N ALA A 138 15.48 -18.59 11.04
CA ALA A 138 16.21 -19.80 10.65
C ALA A 138 17.62 -19.51 10.10
N THR A 139 17.81 -18.37 9.43
CA THR A 139 19.09 -18.01 8.78
C THR A 139 19.81 -16.87 9.49
N GLY A 140 19.11 -16.05 10.27
CA GLY A 140 19.63 -14.81 10.83
C GLY A 140 19.81 -13.68 9.80
N GLU A 141 19.39 -13.90 8.54
CA GLU A 141 19.58 -12.95 7.45
C GLU A 141 18.29 -12.20 7.11
N LEU A 142 18.43 -10.99 6.54
CA LEU A 142 17.30 -10.25 6.01
C LEU A 142 16.72 -10.96 4.78
N ALA A 143 15.43 -11.29 4.85
CA ALA A 143 14.69 -11.91 3.76
C ALA A 143 13.44 -11.09 3.41
N THR A 144 12.87 -11.37 2.23
CA THR A 144 11.61 -10.77 1.79
C THR A 144 10.68 -11.85 1.27
N TRP A 145 9.48 -11.89 1.85
CA TRP A 145 8.40 -12.78 1.47
C TRP A 145 7.36 -11.98 0.69
N TYR A 146 6.77 -12.60 -0.33
CA TYR A 146 5.76 -11.96 -1.18
C TYR A 146 4.46 -12.74 -1.09
N CYS A 147 3.36 -12.05 -0.77
CA CYS A 147 2.05 -12.64 -0.98
C CYS A 147 1.77 -12.75 -2.48
N GLU A 148 0.75 -13.53 -2.85
CA GLU A 148 0.27 -13.53 -4.23
C GLU A 148 -0.23 -12.12 -4.64
N PRO A 149 -0.13 -11.73 -5.92
CA PRO A 149 -0.52 -10.41 -6.39
C PRO A 149 -2.01 -10.13 -6.16
N ILE A 150 -2.33 -8.86 -5.90
CA ILE A 150 -3.68 -8.36 -5.68
C ILE A 150 -4.05 -7.41 -6.81
N SER A 151 -5.26 -7.52 -7.36
CA SER A 151 -5.80 -6.52 -8.29
C SER A 151 -7.31 -6.42 -8.12
N GLU A 152 -7.84 -5.19 -8.15
CA GLU A 152 -9.27 -4.91 -7.98
C GLU A 152 -9.88 -5.61 -6.75
N GLY A 153 -9.10 -5.71 -5.67
CA GLY A 153 -9.50 -6.37 -4.43
C GLY A 153 -9.47 -7.90 -4.45
N MET A 154 -9.08 -8.55 -5.55
CA MET A 154 -8.99 -10.01 -5.68
C MET A 154 -7.58 -10.53 -5.41
N GLN A 155 -7.48 -11.72 -4.81
CA GLN A 155 -6.23 -12.44 -4.60
C GLN A 155 -6.45 -13.97 -4.63
N PRO A 156 -5.61 -14.77 -5.31
CA PRO A 156 -4.52 -14.34 -6.18
C PRO A 156 -5.06 -13.75 -7.48
N PHE A 157 -4.47 -12.64 -7.93
CA PHE A 157 -4.73 -12.14 -9.28
C PHE A 157 -3.83 -12.86 -10.29
N PRO A 158 -4.36 -13.48 -11.36
CA PRO A 158 -3.53 -14.24 -12.28
C PRO A 158 -2.56 -13.33 -13.04
N LEU A 159 -1.26 -13.60 -12.91
CA LEU A 159 -0.19 -12.97 -13.68
C LEU A 159 0.64 -14.03 -14.40
N GLY A 160 1.16 -13.69 -15.58
CA GLY A 160 2.16 -14.51 -16.25
C GLY A 160 3.45 -14.60 -15.44
N ALA A 161 4.21 -15.68 -15.57
CA ALA A 161 5.43 -15.90 -14.78
C ALA A 161 6.45 -14.75 -14.94
N ALA A 162 6.66 -14.29 -16.18
CA ALA A 162 7.55 -13.16 -16.46
C ALA A 162 7.08 -11.87 -15.77
N THR A 163 5.79 -11.55 -15.85
CA THR A 163 5.19 -10.40 -15.19
C THR A 163 5.31 -10.49 -13.66
N LEU A 164 5.10 -11.68 -13.08
CA LEU A 164 5.19 -11.91 -11.64
C LEU A 164 6.63 -11.74 -11.14
N ASP A 165 7.61 -12.27 -11.87
CA ASP A 165 9.03 -12.11 -11.55
C ASP A 165 9.47 -10.64 -11.65
N ASN A 166 8.99 -9.92 -12.67
CA ASN A 166 9.20 -8.48 -12.82
C ASN A 166 8.57 -7.71 -11.65
N ALA A 167 7.35 -8.03 -11.24
CA ALA A 167 6.68 -7.41 -10.10
C ALA A 167 7.42 -7.65 -8.78
N ARG A 168 7.91 -8.88 -8.54
CA ARG A 168 8.75 -9.21 -7.38
C ARG A 168 10.08 -8.45 -7.42
N SER A 169 10.71 -8.33 -8.58
CA SER A 169 11.95 -7.56 -8.76
C SER A 169 11.77 -6.07 -8.46
N VAL A 170 10.68 -5.46 -8.95
CA VAL A 170 10.31 -4.06 -8.64
C VAL A 170 10.09 -3.89 -7.14
N ALA A 171 9.29 -4.76 -6.52
CA ALA A 171 9.02 -4.73 -5.08
C ALA A 171 10.30 -4.92 -4.25
N ALA A 172 11.17 -5.87 -4.60
CA ALA A 172 12.45 -6.09 -3.93
C ALA A 172 13.31 -4.82 -3.95
N ARG A 173 13.49 -4.20 -5.13
CA ARG A 173 14.36 -3.03 -5.29
C ARG A 173 13.89 -1.83 -4.48
N ILE A 174 12.58 -1.52 -4.51
CA ILE A 174 12.06 -0.36 -3.76
C ILE A 174 12.11 -0.60 -2.25
N THR A 175 11.69 -1.78 -1.78
CA THR A 175 11.69 -2.11 -0.35
C THR A 175 13.11 -2.23 0.24
N ASN A 176 14.09 -2.71 -0.55
CA ASN A 176 15.49 -2.79 -0.12
C ASN A 176 16.11 -1.41 0.13
N VAL A 177 15.78 -0.41 -0.70
CA VAL A 177 16.26 0.96 -0.54
C VAL A 177 15.59 1.67 0.63
N ILE A 178 14.31 1.40 0.87
CA ILE A 178 13.62 1.90 2.06
C ILE A 178 14.26 1.29 3.32
N GLY A 179 14.65 0.01 3.25
CA GLY A 179 15.65 -0.57 4.15
C GLY A 179 15.20 -0.84 5.59
N CYS A 180 13.91 -0.71 5.89
CA CYS A 180 13.31 -1.07 7.18
C CYS A 180 12.69 -2.48 7.14
N ARG A 181 12.42 -3.04 8.32
CA ARG A 181 11.58 -4.24 8.47
C ARG A 181 10.11 -3.82 8.49
N GLY A 182 9.23 -4.75 8.13
CA GLY A 182 7.80 -4.50 8.08
C GLY A 182 7.13 -5.06 6.84
N LEU A 183 5.94 -4.54 6.57
CA LEU A 183 5.13 -4.91 5.42
C LEU A 183 5.10 -3.71 4.49
N PHE A 184 5.11 -3.97 3.19
CA PHE A 184 5.03 -2.95 2.16
C PHE A 184 3.96 -3.37 1.17
N VAL A 185 3.09 -2.44 0.80
CA VAL A 185 2.14 -2.63 -0.29
C VAL A 185 2.66 -1.83 -1.47
N VAL A 186 3.29 -2.53 -2.42
CA VAL A 186 3.89 -1.92 -3.61
C VAL A 186 2.85 -1.90 -4.72
N GLU A 187 2.46 -0.70 -5.16
CA GLU A 187 1.51 -0.50 -6.26
C GLU A 187 2.23 -0.34 -7.58
N MET A 188 1.75 -1.06 -8.59
CA MET A 188 2.37 -1.13 -9.92
C MET A 188 1.31 -1.10 -11.02
N PHE A 189 1.72 -0.63 -12.19
CA PHE A 189 0.98 -0.77 -13.44
C PHE A 189 1.62 -1.83 -14.32
N VAL A 190 0.81 -2.64 -14.99
CA VAL A 190 1.25 -3.72 -15.88
C VAL A 190 0.79 -3.41 -17.30
N LYS A 191 1.71 -3.47 -18.27
CA LYS A 191 1.42 -3.39 -19.72
C LYS A 191 2.16 -4.51 -20.44
N GLY A 192 1.44 -5.52 -20.93
CA GLY A 192 2.05 -6.78 -21.36
C GLY A 192 2.85 -7.40 -20.21
N ASP A 193 4.16 -7.61 -20.43
CA ASP A 193 5.09 -8.11 -19.40
C ASP A 193 5.85 -6.99 -18.66
N ASP A 194 5.67 -5.73 -19.07
CA ASP A 194 6.32 -4.58 -18.44
C ASP A 194 5.59 -4.18 -17.16
N VAL A 195 6.38 -3.95 -16.10
CA VAL A 195 5.88 -3.56 -14.77
C VAL A 195 6.46 -2.21 -14.38
N TYR A 196 5.58 -1.24 -14.16
CA TYR A 196 5.92 0.13 -13.78
C TYR A 196 5.60 0.35 -12.30
N PHE A 197 6.59 0.80 -11.54
CA PHE A 197 6.40 1.24 -10.17
C PHE A 197 5.49 2.48 -10.15
N SER A 198 4.48 2.48 -9.27
CA SER A 198 3.56 3.61 -9.08
C SER A 198 3.69 4.24 -7.70
N ASP A 199 3.65 3.43 -6.65
CA ASP A 199 3.73 3.90 -5.27
C ASP A 199 4.11 2.74 -4.33
N VAL A 200 4.44 3.08 -3.09
CA VAL A 200 4.57 2.12 -2.00
C VAL A 200 3.97 2.68 -0.72
N THR A 201 3.12 1.89 -0.08
CA THR A 201 2.69 2.11 1.29
C THR A 201 3.56 1.27 2.22
N ILE A 202 4.06 1.90 3.28
CA ILE A 202 4.82 1.23 4.34
C ILE A 202 3.83 0.90 5.45
N GLY A 203 3.65 -0.38 5.72
CA GLY A 203 2.65 -0.92 6.63
C GLY A 203 1.35 -1.35 5.93
N PRO A 204 0.37 -1.81 6.73
CA PRO A 204 -0.95 -2.22 6.25
C PRO A 204 -1.67 -1.11 5.46
N SER A 205 -2.44 -1.49 4.45
CA SER A 205 -3.23 -0.55 3.63
C SER A 205 -4.57 -1.17 3.21
N LEU A 206 -5.46 -0.35 2.65
CA LEU A 206 -6.72 -0.85 2.08
C LEU A 206 -6.46 -1.83 0.92
N SER A 207 -5.49 -1.55 0.05
CA SER A 207 -5.14 -2.45 -1.06
C SER A 207 -4.61 -3.81 -0.60
N GLY A 208 -4.09 -3.91 0.63
CA GLY A 208 -3.62 -5.16 1.23
C GLY A 208 -4.67 -5.89 2.09
N ILE A 209 -5.87 -5.33 2.30
CA ILE A 209 -6.84 -5.85 3.29
C ILE A 209 -7.35 -7.24 2.98
N VAL A 210 -7.40 -7.63 1.70
CA VAL A 210 -7.83 -8.97 1.27
C VAL A 210 -6.96 -10.08 1.86
N THR A 211 -5.70 -9.80 2.20
CA THR A 211 -4.80 -10.75 2.87
C THR A 211 -5.35 -11.25 4.20
N CYS A 212 -6.21 -10.48 4.88
CA CYS A 212 -6.85 -10.90 6.12
C CYS A 212 -7.82 -12.07 5.95
N ALA A 213 -8.26 -12.36 4.72
CA ALA A 213 -9.11 -13.51 4.40
C ALA A 213 -8.34 -14.62 3.65
N THR A 214 -7.37 -14.26 2.83
CA THR A 214 -6.73 -15.17 1.88
C THR A 214 -5.40 -15.75 2.34
N GLN A 215 -4.73 -15.12 3.30
CA GLN A 215 -3.43 -15.54 3.80
C GLN A 215 -3.57 -16.23 5.16
N ARG A 216 -2.62 -17.11 5.48
CA ARG A 216 -2.52 -17.69 6.84
C ARG A 216 -2.39 -16.60 7.91
N PHE A 217 -1.63 -15.55 7.61
CA PHE A 217 -1.51 -14.35 8.43
C PHE A 217 -1.85 -13.14 7.57
N GLY A 218 -2.80 -12.32 8.01
CA GLY A 218 -3.17 -11.10 7.30
C GLY A 218 -2.08 -10.02 7.42
N GLN A 219 -2.22 -8.95 6.64
CA GLN A 219 -1.23 -7.85 6.61
C GLN A 219 -0.89 -7.27 7.99
N PHE A 220 -1.83 -7.21 8.93
CA PHE A 220 -1.57 -6.70 10.28
C PHE A 220 -0.64 -7.63 11.06
N ASP A 221 -0.92 -8.94 11.04
CA ASP A 221 -0.09 -9.95 11.69
C ASP A 221 1.30 -10.04 11.05
N LEU A 222 1.35 -10.01 9.71
CA LEU A 222 2.60 -10.04 8.96
C LEU A 222 3.47 -8.82 9.26
N HIS A 223 2.85 -7.63 9.34
CA HIS A 223 3.55 -6.41 9.70
C HIS A 223 4.13 -6.48 11.11
N ALA A 224 3.30 -6.87 12.09
CA ALA A 224 3.73 -7.02 13.48
C ALA A 224 4.86 -8.04 13.61
N ARG A 225 4.73 -9.22 12.99
CA ARG A 225 5.77 -10.26 13.01
C ARG A 225 7.08 -9.77 12.43
N ALA A 226 7.03 -9.03 11.32
CA ALA A 226 8.23 -8.50 10.68
C ALA A 226 8.96 -7.48 11.57
N LEU A 227 8.21 -6.65 12.30
CA LEU A 227 8.76 -5.71 13.26
C LEU A 227 9.30 -6.39 14.54
N LEU A 228 8.70 -7.50 14.95
CA LEU A 228 9.09 -8.27 16.13
C LEU A 228 10.17 -9.34 15.84
N GLY A 229 10.66 -9.44 14.61
CA GLY A 229 11.61 -10.50 14.21
C GLY A 229 11.04 -11.92 14.31
N LEU A 230 9.71 -12.07 14.24
CA LEU A 230 9.02 -13.36 14.34
C LEU A 230 8.92 -14.05 12.98
N PRO A 231 8.69 -15.39 12.95
CA PRO A 231 8.53 -16.13 11.70
C PRO A 231 7.43 -15.57 10.80
N ILE A 232 7.79 -15.40 9.52
CA ILE A 232 6.89 -14.93 8.46
C ILE A 232 6.37 -16.13 7.66
N ASP A 233 5.06 -16.17 7.41
CA ASP A 233 4.40 -17.19 6.59
C ASP A 233 3.32 -16.49 5.74
N VAL A 234 3.59 -16.40 4.44
CA VAL A 234 2.71 -15.78 3.41
C VAL A 234 1.98 -16.84 2.59
N THR A 235 1.66 -17.98 3.22
CA THR A 235 0.89 -19.03 2.55
C THR A 235 -0.52 -18.52 2.23
N LEU A 236 -0.86 -18.52 0.93
CA LEU A 236 -2.24 -18.36 0.47
C LEU A 236 -3.05 -19.59 0.92
N THR A 237 -4.02 -19.38 1.80
CA THR A 237 -4.90 -20.45 2.33
C THR A 237 -6.17 -20.63 1.51
N SER A 238 -6.68 -19.56 0.91
CA SER A 238 -7.87 -19.59 0.05
C SER A 238 -7.88 -18.40 -0.92
N PRO A 239 -8.35 -18.57 -2.17
CA PRO A 239 -8.72 -17.44 -3.02
C PRO A 239 -9.78 -16.56 -2.35
N GLY A 240 -9.67 -15.25 -2.53
CA GLY A 240 -10.59 -14.31 -1.92
C GLY A 240 -10.64 -12.97 -2.62
N ALA A 241 -11.61 -12.16 -2.20
CA ALA A 241 -11.80 -10.82 -2.69
C ALA A 241 -12.34 -9.88 -1.62
N MET A 242 -12.19 -8.59 -1.85
CA MET A 242 -12.76 -7.54 -1.04
C MET A 242 -13.70 -6.62 -1.84
N SER A 243 -14.72 -6.09 -1.17
CA SER A 243 -15.53 -4.97 -1.65
C SER A 243 -15.84 -4.04 -0.47
N SER A 244 -15.90 -2.73 -0.70
CA SER A 244 -16.10 -1.75 0.37
C SER A 244 -17.30 -0.85 0.13
N VAL A 245 -17.78 -0.24 1.22
CA VAL A 245 -18.89 0.72 1.28
C VAL A 245 -18.63 1.76 2.36
N GLY A 246 -19.21 2.96 2.27
CA GLY A 246 -19.16 3.95 3.35
C GLY A 246 -19.79 3.43 4.64
N VAL A 247 -19.18 3.67 5.79
CA VAL A 247 -19.70 3.19 7.10
C VAL A 247 -21.07 3.78 7.41
N ASP A 248 -21.33 5.01 6.97
CA ASP A 248 -22.60 5.71 7.06
C ASP A 248 -23.73 5.00 6.30
N GLU A 249 -23.40 4.17 5.31
CA GLU A 249 -24.35 3.34 4.57
C GLU A 249 -24.64 1.98 5.24
N VAL A 250 -24.08 1.67 6.41
CA VAL A 250 -24.16 0.33 7.02
C VAL A 250 -25.09 0.28 8.24
N PRO A 251 -26.41 0.05 8.07
CA PRO A 251 -27.29 -0.26 9.18
C PRO A 251 -26.89 -1.59 9.86
N ARG A 252 -27.15 -1.71 11.17
CA ARG A 252 -26.94 -2.95 11.94
C ARG A 252 -27.58 -4.17 11.28
N ALA A 253 -28.76 -4.01 10.66
CA ALA A 253 -29.45 -5.09 9.97
C ALA A 253 -28.70 -5.56 8.72
N GLY A 254 -28.13 -4.64 7.93
CA GLY A 254 -27.31 -4.97 6.77
C GLY A 254 -26.03 -5.70 7.15
N LEU A 255 -25.36 -5.24 8.23
CA LEU A 255 -24.22 -5.94 8.81
C LEU A 255 -24.56 -7.38 9.22
N ALA A 256 -25.73 -7.59 9.86
CA ALA A 256 -26.17 -8.92 10.26
C ALA A 256 -26.45 -9.84 9.05
N ARG A 257 -27.03 -9.32 7.96
CA ARG A 257 -27.25 -10.10 6.73
C ARG A 257 -25.95 -10.45 6.03
N ALA A 258 -25.04 -9.49 5.88
CA ALA A 258 -23.73 -9.73 5.27
C ALA A 258 -22.92 -10.79 6.05
N LEU A 259 -22.88 -10.71 7.38
CA LEU A 259 -22.20 -11.69 8.23
C LEU A 259 -22.89 -13.06 8.30
N ALA A 260 -24.15 -13.15 7.85
CA ALA A 260 -24.86 -14.43 7.72
C ALA A 260 -24.53 -15.15 6.40
N MET A 261 -23.90 -14.47 5.44
CA MET A 261 -23.45 -15.09 4.20
C MET A 261 -22.27 -16.04 4.49
N PRO A 262 -22.23 -17.22 3.86
CA PRO A 262 -21.12 -18.16 4.04
C PRO A 262 -19.82 -17.56 3.51
N GLU A 263 -18.69 -17.89 4.15
CA GLU A 263 -17.35 -17.45 3.73
C GLU A 263 -17.17 -15.93 3.65
N VAL A 264 -18.05 -15.15 4.31
CA VAL A 264 -17.97 -13.68 4.36
C VAL A 264 -17.61 -13.21 5.76
N ASN A 265 -16.68 -12.27 5.82
CA ASN A 265 -16.41 -11.47 7.01
C ASN A 265 -16.50 -9.98 6.68
N VAL A 266 -16.73 -9.14 7.68
CA VAL A 266 -16.82 -7.69 7.51
C VAL A 266 -15.90 -6.98 8.49
N VAL A 267 -15.00 -6.15 7.97
CA VAL A 267 -14.15 -5.25 8.76
C VAL A 267 -14.75 -3.85 8.71
N VAL A 268 -15.15 -3.32 9.87
CA VAL A 268 -15.71 -1.96 9.98
C VAL A 268 -14.63 -1.00 10.47
N GLY A 269 -14.20 -0.10 9.60
CA GLY A 269 -13.27 0.99 9.92
C GLY A 269 -13.99 2.27 10.35
N GLN A 270 -13.26 3.39 10.35
CA GLN A 270 -13.84 4.69 10.68
C GLN A 270 -14.69 5.27 9.55
N THR A 271 -14.28 5.08 8.29
CA THR A 271 -14.94 5.66 7.10
C THR A 271 -15.49 4.61 6.15
N LEU A 272 -14.88 3.41 6.12
CA LEU A 272 -15.28 2.32 5.23
C LEU A 272 -15.57 1.04 6.01
N ALA A 273 -16.60 0.31 5.58
CA ALA A 273 -16.79 -1.09 5.88
C ALA A 273 -16.32 -1.92 4.67
N VAL A 274 -15.57 -2.98 4.95
CA VAL A 274 -14.98 -3.84 3.93
C VAL A 274 -15.52 -5.25 4.11
N ALA A 275 -16.28 -5.73 3.14
CA ALA A 275 -16.64 -7.14 3.03
C ALA A 275 -15.46 -7.90 2.43
N LEU A 276 -15.04 -8.95 3.11
CA LEU A 276 -14.03 -9.90 2.68
C LEU A 276 -14.73 -11.23 2.43
N ALA A 277 -14.47 -11.87 1.31
CA ALA A 277 -15.02 -13.17 0.98
C ALA A 277 -13.93 -14.14 0.51
N THR A 278 -14.08 -15.42 0.86
CA THR A 278 -13.30 -16.55 0.32
C THR A 278 -14.19 -17.45 -0.53
N ALA A 279 -13.59 -18.16 -1.49
CA ALA A 279 -14.27 -19.14 -2.33
C ALA A 279 -13.25 -20.07 -3.02
N ASP A 280 -13.73 -21.03 -3.81
CA ASP A 280 -12.86 -21.91 -4.61
C ASP A 280 -12.07 -21.14 -5.68
N THR A 281 -12.55 -19.97 -6.10
CA THR A 281 -11.89 -19.06 -7.07
C THR A 281 -12.00 -17.60 -6.65
N ALA A 282 -11.03 -16.77 -7.04
CA ALA A 282 -11.03 -15.34 -6.71
C ALA A 282 -12.20 -14.60 -7.38
N GLU A 283 -12.64 -15.04 -8.55
CA GLU A 283 -13.80 -14.52 -9.26
C GLU A 283 -15.11 -14.74 -8.49
N GLN A 284 -15.33 -15.97 -7.99
CA GLN A 284 -16.49 -16.27 -7.14
C GLN A 284 -16.45 -15.49 -5.83
N ALA A 285 -15.27 -15.39 -5.20
CA ALA A 285 -15.11 -14.58 -4.00
C ALA A 285 -15.46 -13.11 -4.26
N ARG A 286 -15.11 -12.56 -5.44
CA ARG A 286 -15.48 -11.19 -5.82
C ARG A 286 -16.99 -11.00 -5.95
N GLU A 287 -17.68 -11.98 -6.52
CA GLU A 287 -19.15 -11.96 -6.59
C GLU A 287 -19.76 -11.97 -5.18
N SER A 288 -19.27 -12.84 -4.29
CA SER A 288 -19.69 -12.91 -2.89
C SER A 288 -19.42 -11.61 -2.12
N ALA A 289 -18.24 -11.00 -2.27
CA ALA A 289 -17.90 -9.74 -1.62
C ALA A 289 -18.80 -8.58 -2.09
N ARG A 290 -19.14 -8.52 -3.38
CA ARG A 290 -20.08 -7.53 -3.93
C ARG A 290 -21.51 -7.75 -3.45
N ALA A 291 -21.95 -9.00 -3.38
CA ALA A 291 -23.24 -9.37 -2.82
C ALA A 291 -23.32 -8.98 -1.33
N ALA A 292 -22.26 -9.24 -0.55
CA ALA A 292 -22.18 -8.81 0.84
C ALA A 292 -22.25 -7.29 1.00
N VAL A 293 -21.59 -6.51 0.13
CA VAL A 293 -21.76 -5.04 0.12
C VAL A 293 -23.19 -4.61 -0.22
N SER A 294 -23.89 -5.36 -1.07
CA SER A 294 -25.31 -5.09 -1.36
C SER A 294 -26.17 -5.34 -0.12
N GLU A 295 -25.91 -6.42 0.63
CA GLU A 295 -26.56 -6.69 1.92
C GLU A 295 -26.25 -5.62 2.97
N LEU A 296 -25.01 -5.11 3.01
CA LEU A 296 -24.59 -4.06 3.94
C LEU A 296 -25.42 -2.79 3.76
N ARG A 297 -25.78 -2.42 2.53
CA ARG A 297 -26.49 -1.17 2.21
C ARG A 297 -27.96 -1.15 2.62
N GLY A 298 -28.63 -2.31 2.63
CA GLY A 298 -30.08 -2.35 2.82
C GLY A 298 -30.80 -3.09 1.73
#